data_AF-A0A6T5Y2U5-F1
#
_entry.id   AF-A0A6T5Y2U5-F1
#
_cell.length_a   1.000
_cell.length_b   1.000
_cell.length_c   1.000
_cell.angle_alpha   90.00
_cell.angle_beta   90.00
_cell.angle_gamma   90.00
#
_symmetry.space_group_name_H-M   'P 1'
#
loop_
_entity.id
_entity.type
_entity.pdbx_description
1 polymer ?
#
loop_
_entity_poly.entity_id
_entity_poly.type
_entity_poly.pdbx_seq_one_letter_code
_entity_poly.pdbx_strand_id
1 'polypeptide(L)'
;VAAPLPTYLSEPTDEFKKNEEKAMVFKREQLRIKAQFNKVLERFSTESKTEAEFEKDINELQDLVVATRGLPLGIKKDELFKIIRRKKAAGPWPTKVEYAYQELIREIAYQQNPNTEKDEANPL
;
A
#
# COMPACT_ATOMS: atom_id res chain seq x y z
N VAL A 1 -11.63 -59.89 -0.40
CA VAL A 1 -11.23 -59.06 -1.56
C VAL A 1 -11.25 -57.61 -1.10
N ALA A 2 -10.08 -57.01 -0.89
CA ALA A 2 -9.98 -55.62 -0.41
C ALA A 2 -10.24 -54.67 -1.59
N ALA A 3 -11.24 -53.80 -1.47
CA ALA A 3 -11.49 -52.76 -2.45
C ALA A 3 -10.30 -51.78 -2.47
N PRO A 4 -9.73 -51.44 -3.64
CA PRO A 4 -8.70 -50.42 -3.70
C PRO A 4 -9.30 -49.08 -3.23
N LEU A 5 -8.60 -48.39 -2.33
CA LEU A 5 -8.95 -47.03 -1.93
C LEU A 5 -9.12 -46.19 -3.20
N PRO A 6 -10.21 -45.41 -3.34
CA PRO A 6 -10.43 -44.58 -4.52
C PRO A 6 -9.33 -43.51 -4.60
N THR A 7 -8.27 -43.84 -5.34
CA THR A 7 -7.32 -42.90 -5.89
C THR A 7 -8.07 -41.99 -6.85
N TYR A 8 -7.58 -40.76 -7.02
CA TYR A 8 -8.05 -39.69 -7.92
C TYR A 8 -8.97 -38.62 -7.29
N LEU A 9 -8.34 -37.63 -6.63
CA LEU A 9 -8.68 -36.24 -6.95
C LEU A 9 -8.28 -36.03 -8.42
N SER A 10 -9.21 -36.24 -9.36
CA SER A 10 -8.96 -35.99 -10.78
C SER A 10 -9.80 -34.81 -11.26
N GLU A 11 -9.08 -33.89 -11.90
CA GLU A 11 -9.44 -32.56 -12.42
C GLU A 11 -9.78 -31.49 -11.35
N PRO A 12 -9.10 -30.33 -11.36
CA PRO A 12 -9.53 -29.20 -10.54
C PRO A 12 -10.96 -28.85 -10.97
N THR A 13 -11.90 -29.02 -10.05
CA THR A 13 -13.31 -28.64 -10.22
C THR A 13 -13.37 -27.20 -10.77
N ASP A 14 -14.39 -26.87 -11.55
CA ASP A 14 -14.51 -25.53 -12.13
C ASP A 14 -14.49 -24.42 -11.06
N GLU A 15 -14.86 -24.73 -9.82
CA GLU A 15 -14.69 -23.85 -8.65
C GLU A 15 -13.22 -23.60 -8.29
N PHE A 16 -12.36 -24.62 -8.38
CA PHE A 16 -10.92 -24.49 -8.16
C PHE A 16 -10.26 -23.62 -9.23
N LYS A 17 -10.59 -23.83 -10.51
CA LYS A 17 -10.11 -22.99 -11.63
C LYS A 17 -10.54 -21.53 -11.47
N LYS A 18 -11.80 -21.29 -11.12
CA LYS A 18 -12.33 -19.93 -10.85
C LYS A 18 -11.65 -19.28 -9.65
N ASN A 19 -11.27 -20.05 -8.64
CA ASN A 19 -10.55 -19.52 -7.49
C ASN A 19 -9.08 -19.20 -7.84
N GLU A 20 -8.42 -20.05 -8.64
CA GLU A 20 -7.07 -19.78 -9.17
C GLU A 20 -7.04 -18.54 -10.05
N GLU A 21 -8.04 -18.35 -10.91
CA GLU A 21 -8.18 -17.14 -11.74
C GLU A 21 -8.34 -15.89 -10.86
N LYS A 22 -9.21 -15.93 -9.85
CA LYS A 22 -9.38 -14.83 -8.88
C LYS A 22 -8.08 -14.52 -8.14
N ALA A 23 -7.35 -15.55 -7.70
CA ALA A 23 -6.07 -15.40 -7.03
C ALA A 23 -5.01 -14.78 -7.95
N MET A 24 -4.98 -15.18 -9.23
CA MET A 24 -4.07 -14.62 -10.24
C MET A 24 -4.39 -13.16 -10.56
N VAL A 25 -5.68 -12.81 -10.70
CA VAL A 25 -6.13 -11.42 -10.90
C VAL A 25 -5.76 -10.56 -9.71
N PHE A 26 -6.02 -11.04 -8.48
CA PHE A 26 -5.65 -10.34 -7.26
C PHE A 26 -4.13 -10.11 -7.17
N LYS A 27 -3.31 -11.13 -7.44
CA LYS A 27 -1.84 -11.00 -7.46
C LYS A 27 -1.37 -9.98 -8.50
N ARG A 28 -1.94 -10.00 -9.70
CA ARG A 28 -1.61 -9.03 -10.76
C ARG A 28 -1.95 -7.61 -10.34
N GLU A 29 -3.11 -7.41 -9.71
CA GLU A 29 -3.53 -6.09 -9.25
C GLU A 29 -2.64 -5.58 -8.12
N GLN A 30 -2.28 -6.43 -7.16
CA GLN A 30 -1.33 -6.08 -6.09
C GLN A 30 0.05 -5.70 -6.65
N LEU A 31 0.54 -6.40 -7.67
CA LEU A 31 1.79 -6.06 -8.34
C LEU A 31 1.70 -4.73 -9.08
N ARG A 32 0.56 -4.46 -9.74
CA ARG A 32 0.31 -3.20 -10.45
C ARG A 32 0.34 -2.01 -9.49
N ILE A 33 -0.37 -2.12 -8.38
CA ILE A 33 -0.41 -1.12 -7.32
C ILE A 33 1.00 -0.89 -6.76
N LYS A 34 1.73 -1.96 -6.45
CA LYS A 34 3.11 -1.84 -5.96
C LYS A 34 4.01 -1.11 -6.94
N ALA A 35 3.88 -1.40 -8.23
CA ALA A 35 4.64 -0.72 -9.28
C ALA A 35 4.28 0.78 -9.35
N GLN A 36 3.00 1.13 -9.24
CA GLN A 36 2.54 2.52 -9.18
C GLN A 36 3.10 3.24 -7.95
N PHE A 37 3.01 2.63 -6.78
CA PHE A 37 3.52 3.19 -5.53
C PHE A 37 5.03 3.48 -5.62
N ASN A 38 5.81 2.51 -6.12
CA ASN A 38 7.25 2.69 -6.32
C ASN A 38 7.56 3.79 -7.34
N LYS A 39 6.78 3.91 -8.42
CA LYS A 39 6.95 4.98 -9.41
C LYS A 39 6.74 6.37 -8.80
N VAL A 40 5.71 6.54 -7.98
CA VAL A 40 5.46 7.82 -7.28
C VAL A 40 6.57 8.10 -6.27
N LEU A 41 7.02 7.08 -5.53
CA LEU A 41 8.10 7.22 -4.56
C LEU A 41 9.45 7.56 -5.21
N GLU A 42 9.74 6.96 -6.36
CA GLU A 42 10.91 7.28 -7.17
C GLU A 42 10.83 8.73 -7.67
N ARG A 43 9.70 9.13 -8.28
CA ARG A 43 9.45 10.50 -8.73
C ARG A 43 9.66 11.51 -7.61
N PHE A 44 9.07 11.26 -6.44
CA PHE A 44 9.24 12.08 -5.25
C PHE A 44 10.71 12.21 -4.82
N SER A 45 11.46 11.12 -4.91
CA SER A 45 12.86 11.09 -4.49
C SER A 45 13.79 11.79 -5.49
N THR A 46 13.62 11.58 -6.79
CA THR A 46 14.59 11.96 -7.83
C THR A 46 14.16 13.16 -8.67
N GLU A 47 12.88 13.26 -9.03
CA GLU A 47 12.38 14.21 -10.03
C GLU A 47 11.80 15.48 -9.40
N SER A 48 11.07 15.34 -8.31
CA SER A 48 10.35 16.45 -7.66
C SER A 48 11.30 17.46 -7.03
N LYS A 49 11.09 18.74 -7.38
CA LYS A 49 11.94 19.87 -7.02
C LYS A 49 11.16 21.05 -6.46
N THR A 50 9.87 21.15 -6.80
CA THR A 50 9.01 22.24 -6.36
C THR A 50 8.10 21.80 -5.22
N GLU A 51 7.62 22.76 -4.42
CA GLU A 51 6.67 22.53 -3.33
C GLU A 51 5.40 21.81 -3.81
N ALA A 52 4.82 22.26 -4.92
CA ALA A 52 3.59 21.70 -5.47
C ALA A 52 3.77 20.26 -5.97
N GLU A 53 4.94 19.91 -6.50
CA GLU A 53 5.25 18.53 -6.90
C GLU A 53 5.37 17.61 -5.68
N PHE A 54 6.05 18.07 -4.63
CA PHE A 54 6.15 17.28 -3.39
C PHE A 54 4.79 17.04 -2.74
N GLU A 55 3.97 18.08 -2.63
CA GLU A 55 2.62 17.96 -2.10
C GLU A 55 1.78 16.97 -2.93
N LYS A 56 1.81 17.11 -4.26
CA LYS A 56 1.09 16.22 -5.17
C LYS A 56 1.54 14.76 -5.03
N ASP A 57 2.84 14.53 -4.96
CA ASP A 57 3.39 13.18 -4.83
C ASP A 57 3.00 12.52 -3.50
N ILE A 58 3.06 13.27 -2.40
CA ILE A 58 2.69 12.75 -1.07
C ILE A 58 1.19 12.45 -1.03
N ASN A 59 0.36 13.31 -1.61
CA ASN A 59 -1.09 13.06 -1.71
C ASN A 59 -1.39 11.84 -2.60
N GLU A 60 -0.67 11.66 -3.72
CA GLU A 60 -0.83 10.47 -4.55
C GLU A 60 -0.40 9.18 -3.82
N LEU A 61 0.65 9.24 -2.98
CA LEU A 61 1.02 8.14 -2.09
C LEU A 61 -0.08 7.84 -1.06
N GLN A 62 -0.73 8.87 -0.51
CA GLN A 62 -1.84 8.72 0.43
C GLN A 62 -3.05 8.06 -0.26
N ASP A 63 -3.44 8.55 -1.43
CA ASP A 63 -4.55 7.98 -2.21
C ASP A 63 -4.33 6.49 -2.52
N LEU A 64 -3.09 6.12 -2.86
CA LEU A 64 -2.71 4.73 -3.06
C LEU A 64 -2.85 3.90 -1.78
N VAL A 65 -2.46 4.43 -0.61
CA VAL A 65 -2.63 3.78 0.70
C VAL A 65 -4.10 3.59 1.04
N VAL A 66 -4.95 4.59 0.78
CA VAL A 66 -6.40 4.51 0.98
C VAL A 66 -7.01 3.45 0.07
N ALA A 67 -6.64 3.45 -1.22
CA ALA A 67 -7.14 2.49 -2.20
C ALA A 67 -6.80 1.04 -1.83
N THR A 68 -5.63 0.81 -1.21
CA THR A 68 -5.18 -0.52 -0.77
C THR A 68 -5.58 -0.87 0.65
N ARG A 69 -6.23 0.04 1.38
CA ARG A 69 -6.51 -0.09 2.82
C ARG A 69 -5.26 -0.44 3.63
N GLY A 70 -4.18 0.30 3.38
CA GLY A 70 -2.88 0.08 4.01
C GLY A 70 -1.73 0.15 3.03
N LEU A 71 -0.54 -0.29 3.45
CA LEU A 71 0.65 -0.27 2.57
C LEU A 71 0.61 -1.43 1.55
N PRO A 72 1.03 -1.21 0.29
CA PRO A 72 1.15 -2.27 -0.69
C PRO A 72 2.09 -3.39 -0.24
N LEU A 73 1.81 -4.62 -0.68
CA LEU A 73 2.53 -5.81 -0.23
C LEU A 73 4.05 -5.72 -0.50
N GLY A 74 4.83 -5.82 0.59
CA GLY A 74 6.29 -5.77 0.55
C GLY A 74 6.89 -4.36 0.63
N ILE A 75 6.08 -3.31 0.82
CA ILE A 75 6.56 -1.98 1.18
C ILE A 75 6.56 -1.85 2.71
N LYS A 76 7.73 -1.55 3.27
CA LYS A 76 7.88 -1.34 4.72
C LYS A 76 7.71 0.14 5.06
N LYS A 77 6.91 0.43 6.10
CA LYS A 77 6.70 1.78 6.64
C LYS A 77 8.00 2.50 6.94
N ASP A 78 8.96 1.80 7.57
CA ASP A 78 10.26 2.37 7.92
C ASP A 78 11.09 2.76 6.69
N GLU A 79 11.01 2.00 5.59
CA GLU A 79 11.73 2.31 4.37
C GLU A 79 11.15 3.53 3.67
N LEU A 80 9.81 3.62 3.59
CA LEU A 80 9.10 4.80 3.09
C LEU A 80 9.51 6.06 3.86
N PHE A 81 9.45 6.01 5.19
CA PHE A 81 9.81 7.17 6.02
C PHE A 81 11.29 7.52 5.93
N LYS A 82 12.19 6.54 5.77
CA LYS A 82 13.61 6.82 5.52
C LYS A 82 13.81 7.60 4.23
N ILE A 83 13.12 7.24 3.15
CA ILE A 83 13.20 7.95 1.86
C ILE A 83 12.69 9.39 2.02
N ILE A 84 11.52 9.58 2.64
CA ILE A 84 10.94 10.90 2.84
C ILE A 84 11.82 11.78 3.73
N ARG A 85 12.34 11.24 4.84
CA ARG A 85 13.25 11.97 5.74
C ARG A 85 14.56 12.36 5.05
N ARG A 86 15.13 11.50 4.21
CA ARG A 86 16.32 11.84 3.41
C ARG A 86 16.04 13.02 2.49
N LYS A 87 14.89 13.01 1.81
CA LYS A 87 14.49 14.12 0.92
C LYS A 87 14.26 15.41 1.71
N LYS A 88 13.59 15.33 2.86
CA LYS A 88 13.41 16.44 3.81
C LYS A 88 14.75 17.04 4.29
N ALA A 89 15.76 16.20 4.54
CA ALA A 89 17.08 16.67 4.95
C ALA A 89 17.89 17.28 3.80
N ALA A 90 17.58 16.93 2.55
CA ALA A 90 18.36 17.32 1.38
C ALA A 90 18.00 18.71 0.82
N GLY A 91 16.87 19.30 1.21
CA GLY A 91 16.40 20.52 0.55
C GLY A 91 15.24 21.22 1.26
N PRO A 92 14.66 22.24 0.60
CA PRO A 92 13.57 23.01 1.18
C PRO A 92 12.36 22.11 1.45
N TRP A 93 11.86 22.20 2.67
CA TRP A 93 10.69 21.46 3.13
C TRP A 93 9.61 22.43 3.62
N PRO A 94 8.75 22.91 2.72
CA PRO A 94 7.70 23.87 3.06
C PRO A 94 6.63 23.28 3.97
N THR A 95 5.89 24.16 4.66
CA THR A 95 4.87 23.76 5.64
C THR A 95 3.73 22.96 5.02
N LYS A 96 3.33 23.24 3.77
CA LYS A 96 2.28 22.46 3.08
C LYS A 96 2.68 21.01 2.87
N VAL A 97 3.93 20.78 2.48
CA VAL A 97 4.49 19.43 2.31
C VAL A 97 4.57 18.70 3.65
N GLU A 98 4.86 19.41 4.75
CA GLU A 98 4.79 18.83 6.10
C GLU A 98 3.36 18.41 6.45
N TYR A 99 2.34 19.22 6.16
CA TYR A 99 0.95 18.83 6.43
C TYR A 99 0.56 17.55 5.66
N ALA A 100 0.82 17.51 4.36
CA ALA A 100 0.57 16.31 3.54
C ALA A 100 1.31 15.08 4.09
N TYR A 101 2.56 15.24 4.54
CA TYR A 101 3.34 14.15 5.12
C TYR A 101 2.75 13.64 6.44
N GLN A 102 2.29 14.55 7.31
CA GLN A 102 1.65 14.18 8.57
C GLN A 102 0.31 13.47 8.33
N GLU A 103 -0.45 13.89 7.31
CA GLU A 103 -1.67 13.20 6.88
C GLU A 103 -1.38 11.79 6.38
N LEU A 104 -0.37 11.60 5.53
CA LEU A 104 0.09 10.27 5.09
C LEU A 104 0.47 9.38 6.28
N ILE A 105 1.19 9.91 7.28
CA ILE A 105 1.54 9.14 8.49
C ILE A 105 0.29 8.70 9.24
N ARG A 106 -0.67 9.61 9.44
CA ARG A 106 -1.94 9.33 10.14
C ARG A 106 -2.76 8.30 9.39
N GLU A 107 -2.84 8.41 8.07
CA GLU A 107 -3.58 7.47 7.22
C GLU A 107 -2.96 6.07 7.31
N ILE A 108 -1.64 5.95 7.16
CA ILE A 108 -0.95 4.66 7.32
C ILE A 108 -1.19 4.08 8.72
N ALA A 109 -1.15 4.92 9.76
CA ALA A 109 -1.42 4.48 11.12
C ALA A 109 -2.87 4.02 11.30
N TYR A 110 -3.84 4.73 10.73
CA TYR A 110 -5.26 4.38 10.77
C TYR A 110 -5.53 3.04 10.09
N GLN A 111 -5.01 2.84 8.87
CA GLN A 111 -5.19 1.59 8.12
C GLN A 111 -4.48 0.39 8.76
N GLN A 112 -3.39 0.62 9.50
CA GLN A 112 -2.64 -0.43 10.21
C GLN A 112 -3.12 -0.66 11.65
N ASN A 113 -4.03 0.18 12.17
CA ASN A 113 -4.54 0.01 13.53
C ASN A 113 -5.56 -1.13 13.55
N PRO A 114 -5.36 -2.19 14.35
CA PRO A 114 -6.35 -3.25 14.51
C PRO A 114 -7.64 -2.75 15.20
N ASN A 115 -7.60 -1.61 15.89
CA ASN A 115 -8.73 -1.02 16.59
C ASN A 115 -9.31 0.17 15.79
N THR A 116 -10.01 -0.12 14.68
CA THR A 116 -10.65 0.90 13.83
C THR A 116 -12.09 1.26 14.24
N GLU A 117 -12.60 0.68 15.34
CA GLU A 117 -13.77 1.26 16.01
C GLU A 117 -13.36 2.64 16.52
N LYS A 118 -14.01 3.68 16.01
CA LYS A 118 -13.80 5.06 16.48
C LYS A 118 -13.96 5.04 18.00
N ASP A 119 -12.88 5.27 18.72
CA ASP A 119 -12.94 5.60 20.13
C ASP A 119 -13.61 6.98 20.22
N GLU A 120 -14.95 6.99 20.22
CA GLU A 120 -15.78 8.16 20.53
C GLU A 120 -15.53 8.68 21.96
N ALA A 121 -14.69 7.97 22.74
CA ALA A 121 -14.39 8.24 24.13
C ALA A 121 -13.20 9.19 24.38
N ASN A 122 -12.47 9.66 23.35
CA ASN A 122 -11.40 10.63 23.56
C ASN A 122 -11.68 11.97 22.84
N PRO A 123 -12.46 12.88 23.47
CA PRO A 123 -12.54 14.25 22.99
C PRO A 123 -11.18 14.92 23.28
N LEU A 124 -10.63 15.54 22.23
CA LEU A 124 -9.39 16.34 22.14
C LEU A 124 -8.85 16.93 23.46
#